data_AF-A0AAW0D3P2-F1
#
_entry.id   AF-A0AAW0D3P2-F1
#
_cell.length_a   1.000
_cell.length_b   1.000
_cell.length_c   1.000
_cell.angle_alpha   90.00
_cell.angle_beta   90.00
_cell.angle_gamma   90.00
#
_symmetry.space_group_name_H-M   'P 1'
#
loop_
_entity.id
_entity.type
_entity.pdbx_description
1 polymer ?
#
loop_
_entity_poly.entity_id
_entity_poly.type
_entity_poly.pdbx_seq_one_letter_code
_entity_poly.pdbx_strand_id
1 'polypeptide(L)'
;MQEEPIAFSAESYFATQPAPPSLAEHIAGVKEFVHRQVSQNRNVVLVTSGGTTVPLELNVVRFLDNFSAGTRGATSAEYFLEAGYAVIFMHRQFSLQPFSRHYSHSTNPFLDLLTVEDDAVGVAADKRAGADLLAVLTAYKRVQTAGTLHTLTFVTVNDYLWLLRAVSQELSVLRRRAMYYLAAAVSDFFLPRQKMSEHKIQSGKGSLHIEMDQVPKILKPMVEEWTPDGYIVSFKLETEERLLVPKARAALERYGHQVVIGNELHTRKWQVMFVERKRKPLPPLPPGVEEEATLEAGNPELETTAQEEVPAAASNVLPTTSTEDGDAAQGSQTTAETAATEETSVPAPPPPPKSPTNNTNDSMTFVESWLRIPNTPTVTGTPQVKEKEIEEDIVAELVRRHALWINSAG
;
A
#
# COMPACT_ATOMS: atom_id res chain seq x y z
N MET A 1 -35.95 23.94 10.13
CA MET A 1 -34.54 23.77 9.76
C MET A 1 -34.12 22.43 10.28
N GLN A 2 -33.92 21.45 9.40
CA GLN A 2 -33.22 20.22 9.78
C GLN A 2 -31.76 20.62 9.88
N GLU A 3 -31.20 20.57 11.08
CA GLU A 3 -29.75 20.72 11.27
C GLU A 3 -29.08 19.59 10.48
N GLU A 4 -28.22 19.94 9.53
CA GLU A 4 -27.34 18.94 8.93
C GLU A 4 -26.51 18.32 10.06
N PRO A 5 -26.40 16.97 10.14
CA PRO A 5 -25.61 16.34 11.18
C PRO A 5 -24.17 16.85 11.09
N ILE A 6 -23.70 17.49 12.15
CA ILE A 6 -22.33 18.02 12.27
C ILE A 6 -21.39 16.87 11.92
N ALA A 7 -20.75 16.95 10.75
CA ALA A 7 -19.76 15.98 10.34
C ALA A 7 -18.67 15.95 11.41
N PHE A 8 -18.54 14.82 12.10
CA PHE A 8 -17.63 14.64 13.20
C PHE A 8 -16.18 14.89 12.73
N SER A 9 -15.58 15.99 13.21
CA SER A 9 -14.24 16.43 12.78
C SER A 9 -13.13 15.63 13.49
N ALA A 10 -11.90 15.70 12.95
CA ALA A 10 -10.75 15.06 13.58
C ALA A 10 -10.48 15.65 14.99
N GLU A 11 -10.65 16.96 15.15
CA GLU A 11 -10.45 17.68 16.41
C GLU A 11 -11.48 17.24 17.45
N SER A 12 -12.74 17.10 17.04
CA SER A 12 -13.80 16.55 17.90
C SER A 12 -13.48 15.11 18.33
N TYR A 13 -12.90 14.30 17.45
CA TYR A 13 -12.44 12.95 17.82
C TYR A 13 -11.36 13.01 18.91
N PHE A 14 -10.28 13.75 18.67
CA PHE A 14 -9.17 13.83 19.63
C PHE A 14 -9.55 14.53 20.95
N ALA A 15 -10.57 15.38 20.95
CA ALA A 15 -11.11 15.99 22.16
C ALA A 15 -11.95 15.01 22.99
N THR A 16 -12.62 14.05 22.34
CA THR A 16 -13.56 13.12 23.00
C THR A 16 -12.97 11.75 23.28
N GLN A 17 -11.93 11.34 22.54
CA GLN A 17 -11.26 10.06 22.69
C GLN A 17 -9.86 10.25 23.28
N PRO A 18 -9.53 9.64 24.43
CA PRO A 18 -8.27 9.88 25.13
C PRO A 18 -7.07 9.32 24.34
N ALA A 19 -5.92 9.97 24.52
CA ALA A 19 -4.65 9.47 24.01
C ALA A 19 -4.25 8.14 24.69
N PRO A 20 -3.57 7.22 23.97
CA PRO A 20 -3.04 6.01 24.58
C PRO A 20 -1.92 6.35 25.57
N PRO A 21 -1.79 5.62 26.70
CA PRO A 21 -0.77 5.91 27.72
C PRO A 21 0.67 5.88 27.19
N SER A 22 0.95 5.03 26.20
CA SER A 22 2.26 4.87 25.58
C SER A 22 2.60 5.97 24.56
N LEU A 23 1.70 6.92 24.29
CA LEU A 23 1.91 7.93 23.25
C LEU A 23 3.17 8.76 23.47
N ALA A 24 3.40 9.24 24.71
CA ALA A 24 4.54 10.10 25.01
C ALA A 24 5.90 9.39 24.82
N GLU A 25 5.98 8.13 25.21
CA GLU A 25 7.17 7.28 25.02
C GLU A 25 7.44 7.05 23.52
N HIS A 26 6.41 6.70 22.76
CA HIS A 26 6.51 6.54 21.32
C HIS A 26 6.98 7.83 20.62
N ILE A 27 6.45 8.99 20.99
CA ILE A 27 6.84 10.29 20.41
C ILE A 27 8.31 10.59 20.72
N ALA A 28 8.77 10.34 21.94
CA ALA A 28 10.17 10.57 22.31
C ALA A 28 11.13 9.75 21.44
N GLY A 29 10.83 8.46 21.23
CA GLY A 29 11.61 7.59 20.35
C GLY A 29 11.60 8.04 18.89
N VAL A 30 10.44 8.45 18.38
CA VAL A 30 10.29 8.98 17.01
C VAL A 30 11.10 10.25 16.83
N LYS A 31 11.05 11.17 17.80
CA LYS A 31 11.77 12.44 17.74
C LYS A 31 13.28 12.23 17.71
N GLU A 32 13.80 11.33 18.55
CA GLU A 32 15.23 10.98 18.53
C GLU A 32 15.62 10.34 17.20
N PHE A 33 14.79 9.43 16.68
CA PHE A 33 15.01 8.80 15.39
C PHE A 33 15.05 9.84 14.26
N VAL A 34 14.02 10.68 14.14
CA VAL A 34 13.92 11.72 13.10
C VAL A 34 15.11 12.67 13.16
N HIS A 35 15.51 13.13 14.35
CA HIS A 35 16.68 14.01 14.51
C HIS A 35 17.96 13.39 13.96
N ARG A 36 18.18 12.08 14.22
CA ARG A 36 19.31 11.31 13.68
C ARG A 36 19.27 11.19 12.16
N GLN A 37 18.08 10.97 11.57
CA GLN A 37 17.96 10.84 10.11
C GLN A 37 18.14 12.18 9.39
N VAL A 38 17.66 13.27 10.00
CA VAL A 38 17.88 14.63 9.50
C VAL A 38 19.37 14.96 9.46
N SER A 39 20.13 14.66 10.52
CA SER A 39 21.57 14.92 10.55
C SER A 39 22.37 14.08 9.54
N GLN A 40 21.88 12.89 9.20
CA GLN A 40 22.45 12.03 8.17
C GLN A 40 21.93 12.35 6.75
N ASN A 41 21.13 13.41 6.60
CA ASN A 41 20.53 13.80 5.33
C ASN A 41 19.82 12.63 4.63
N ARG A 42 18.99 11.86 5.37
CA ARG A 42 18.21 10.73 4.81
C ARG A 42 16.75 11.10 4.57
N ASN A 43 16.15 10.49 3.55
CA ASN A 43 14.71 10.51 3.36
C ASN A 43 14.07 9.53 4.35
N VAL A 44 12.91 9.87 4.90
CA VAL A 44 12.21 9.04 5.89
C VAL A 44 10.84 8.67 5.35
N VAL A 45 10.44 7.42 5.54
CA VAL A 45 9.09 6.94 5.22
C VAL A 45 8.39 6.41 6.47
N LEU A 46 7.16 6.88 6.71
CA LEU A 46 6.24 6.26 7.65
C LEU A 46 5.47 5.16 6.93
N VAL A 47 5.73 3.91 7.26
CA VAL A 47 4.97 2.75 6.78
C VAL A 47 3.96 2.36 7.85
N THR A 48 2.68 2.39 7.50
CA THR A 48 1.63 1.82 8.36
C THR A 48 1.24 0.42 7.87
N SER A 49 1.12 -0.54 8.78
CA SER A 49 0.86 -1.95 8.43
C SER A 49 -0.07 -2.67 9.41
N GLY A 50 -0.81 -3.65 8.91
CA GLY A 50 -1.74 -4.45 9.71
C GLY A 50 -3.12 -3.79 9.90
N GLY A 51 -3.99 -4.46 10.66
CA GLY A 51 -5.38 -4.06 10.89
C GLY A 51 -5.60 -3.35 12.22
N THR A 52 -6.55 -2.41 12.26
CA THR A 52 -7.01 -1.81 13.52
C THR A 52 -8.20 -2.57 14.10
N THR A 53 -8.30 -2.62 15.43
CA THR A 53 -9.49 -3.09 16.13
C THR A 53 -10.38 -1.95 16.63
N VAL A 54 -11.65 -2.28 16.83
CA VAL A 54 -12.61 -1.45 17.56
C VAL A 54 -13.14 -2.25 18.75
N PRO A 55 -12.74 -1.89 19.98
CA PRO A 55 -13.33 -2.46 21.18
C PRO A 55 -14.84 -2.22 21.25
N LEU A 56 -15.59 -3.24 21.70
CA LEU A 56 -17.04 -3.12 21.91
C LEU A 56 -17.39 -2.81 23.37
N GLU A 57 -16.44 -3.00 24.28
CA GLU A 57 -16.56 -2.80 25.72
C GLU A 57 -15.31 -2.09 26.27
N LEU A 58 -15.41 -1.38 27.41
CA LEU A 58 -14.24 -0.77 28.07
C LEU A 58 -13.28 -1.83 28.62
N ASN A 59 -13.83 -2.85 29.28
CA ASN A 59 -13.10 -4.06 29.62
C ASN A 59 -13.23 -5.02 28.42
N VAL A 60 -12.31 -4.86 27.47
CA VAL A 60 -12.39 -5.48 26.15
C VAL A 60 -12.43 -7.01 26.26
N VAL A 61 -13.56 -7.58 25.84
CA VAL A 61 -13.70 -9.03 25.62
C VAL A 61 -13.93 -9.31 24.14
N ARG A 62 -14.64 -8.40 23.45
CA ARG A 62 -14.92 -8.49 22.02
C ARG A 62 -14.48 -7.23 21.31
N PHE A 63 -14.09 -7.39 20.05
CA PHE A 63 -13.72 -6.30 19.18
C PHE A 63 -14.09 -6.62 17.73
N LEU A 64 -14.31 -5.58 16.94
CA LEU A 64 -14.33 -5.66 15.48
C LEU A 64 -12.87 -5.54 14.98
N ASP A 65 -12.45 -6.36 14.02
CA ASP A 65 -11.09 -6.30 13.46
C ASP A 65 -11.16 -6.13 11.93
N ASN A 66 -10.32 -5.23 11.42
CA ASN A 66 -10.11 -5.09 9.98
C ASN A 66 -8.95 -6.01 9.57
N PHE A 67 -9.27 -7.13 8.90
CA PHE A 67 -8.28 -8.15 8.57
C PHE A 67 -7.11 -7.60 7.71
N SER A 68 -5.89 -7.69 8.25
CA SER A 68 -4.65 -7.49 7.51
C SER A 68 -3.48 -8.14 8.25
N ALA A 69 -2.85 -9.13 7.61
CA ALA A 69 -1.66 -9.80 8.16
C ALA A 69 -0.42 -8.90 8.23
N GLY A 70 -0.42 -7.78 7.49
CA GLY A 70 0.71 -6.85 7.43
C GLY A 70 1.78 -7.19 6.38
N THR A 71 1.55 -8.17 5.49
CA THR A 71 2.52 -8.60 4.45
C THR A 71 3.00 -7.43 3.61
N ARG A 72 2.08 -6.67 2.97
CA ARG A 72 2.44 -5.54 2.11
C ARG A 72 3.31 -4.52 2.82
N GLY A 73 2.92 -4.12 4.03
CA GLY A 73 3.69 -3.13 4.80
C GLY A 73 5.06 -3.65 5.20
N ALA A 74 5.16 -4.88 5.71
CA ALA A 74 6.42 -5.48 6.12
C ALA A 74 7.39 -5.66 4.93
N THR A 75 6.89 -6.19 3.80
CA THR A 75 7.66 -6.34 2.57
C THR A 75 8.09 -4.98 2.01
N SER A 76 7.19 -4.00 1.93
CA SER A 76 7.53 -2.66 1.41
C SER A 76 8.59 -1.97 2.27
N ALA A 77 8.55 -2.15 3.60
CA ALA A 77 9.56 -1.59 4.49
C ALA A 77 10.96 -2.17 4.24
N GLU A 78 11.10 -3.47 3.93
CA GLU A 78 12.38 -4.07 3.53
C GLU A 78 12.94 -3.39 2.27
N TYR A 79 12.11 -3.23 1.24
CA TYR A 79 12.51 -2.58 -0.01
C TYR A 79 12.80 -1.09 0.15
N PHE A 80 12.10 -0.37 1.04
CA PHE A 80 12.44 1.03 1.35
C PHE A 80 13.80 1.14 2.04
N LEU A 81 14.11 0.25 2.98
CA LEU A 81 15.41 0.17 3.64
C LEU A 81 16.52 -0.14 2.64
N GLU A 82 16.27 -1.04 1.69
CA GLU A 82 17.19 -1.35 0.60
C GLU A 82 17.41 -0.15 -0.34
N ALA A 83 16.37 0.62 -0.64
CA ALA A 83 16.44 1.87 -1.41
C ALA A 83 17.08 3.05 -0.64
N GLY A 84 17.58 2.84 0.57
CA GLY A 84 18.32 3.83 1.36
C GLY A 84 17.46 4.77 2.21
N TYR A 85 16.16 4.52 2.33
CA TYR A 85 15.28 5.26 3.24
C TYR A 85 15.50 4.83 4.68
N ALA A 86 15.24 5.74 5.60
CA ALA A 86 14.96 5.38 6.98
C ALA A 86 13.44 5.13 7.13
N VAL A 87 13.07 4.07 7.85
CA VAL A 87 11.68 3.61 7.96
C VAL A 87 11.19 3.74 9.40
N ILE A 88 10.06 4.41 9.58
CA ILE A 88 9.23 4.28 10.78
C ILE A 88 8.14 3.27 10.46
N PHE A 89 8.18 2.12 11.11
CA PHE A 89 7.27 1.02 10.89
C PHE A 89 6.21 0.98 12.00
N MET A 90 5.09 1.65 11.76
CA MET A 90 3.93 1.68 12.64
C MET A 90 3.01 0.52 12.30
N HIS A 91 2.90 -0.49 13.16
CA HIS A 91 2.21 -1.73 12.81
C HIS A 91 1.29 -2.26 13.92
N ARG A 92 0.33 -3.09 13.52
CA ARG A 92 -0.51 -3.83 14.46
C ARG A 92 0.35 -4.77 15.29
N GLN A 93 0.21 -4.71 16.62
CA GLN A 93 0.90 -5.65 17.51
C GLN A 93 0.67 -7.11 17.06
N PHE A 94 1.75 -7.88 16.97
CA PHE A 94 1.77 -9.27 16.50
C PHE A 94 1.48 -9.49 14.99
N SER A 95 1.35 -8.43 14.19
CA SER A 95 1.36 -8.58 12.72
C SER A 95 2.77 -8.86 12.19
N LEU A 96 2.86 -9.18 10.90
CA LEU A 96 4.16 -9.34 10.23
C LEU A 96 5.00 -8.07 10.34
N GLN A 97 6.30 -8.26 10.58
CA GLN A 97 7.31 -7.22 10.66
C GLN A 97 8.41 -7.45 9.61
N PRO A 98 9.16 -6.41 9.22
CA PRO A 98 10.29 -6.54 8.30
C PRO A 98 11.28 -7.58 8.84
N PHE A 99 11.83 -8.39 7.94
CA PHE A 99 12.77 -9.49 8.19
C PHE A 99 12.16 -10.69 8.92
N SER A 100 11.42 -10.50 10.01
CA SER A 100 10.82 -11.64 10.75
C SER A 100 9.66 -12.30 10.01
N ARG A 101 9.02 -11.62 9.06
CA ARG A 101 7.94 -12.17 8.22
C ARG A 101 8.34 -13.45 7.46
N HIS A 102 9.64 -13.64 7.21
CA HIS A 102 10.18 -14.82 6.51
C HIS A 102 10.14 -16.08 7.39
N TYR A 103 9.91 -15.94 8.70
CA TYR A 103 10.00 -16.99 9.73
C TYR A 103 8.78 -17.04 10.66
N SER A 104 7.59 -16.82 10.11
CA SER A 104 6.35 -16.82 10.88
C SER A 104 5.91 -18.23 11.31
N HIS A 105 4.94 -18.33 12.22
CA HIS A 105 4.40 -19.62 12.68
C HIS A 105 3.85 -20.51 11.55
N SER A 106 3.47 -19.94 10.41
CA SER A 106 2.94 -20.67 9.24
C SER A 106 3.95 -20.78 8.09
N THR A 107 5.01 -19.99 8.09
CA THR A 107 5.95 -19.87 6.97
C THR A 107 7.36 -19.95 7.50
N ASN A 108 8.03 -21.07 7.25
CA ASN A 108 9.36 -21.42 7.78
C ASN A 108 9.44 -21.23 9.30
N PRO A 109 8.77 -22.08 10.11
CA PRO A 109 8.81 -21.98 11.55
C PRO A 109 10.25 -21.91 12.08
N PHE A 110 10.51 -20.93 12.95
CA PHE A 110 11.87 -20.64 13.42
C PHE A 110 12.63 -21.86 13.95
N LEU A 111 11.95 -22.77 14.67
CA LEU A 111 12.58 -23.96 15.24
C LEU A 111 13.00 -25.00 14.19
N ASP A 112 12.35 -25.01 13.02
CA ASP A 112 12.71 -25.92 11.93
C ASP A 112 14.01 -25.50 11.23
N LEU A 113 14.44 -24.25 11.44
CA LEU A 113 15.71 -23.72 10.95
C LEU A 113 16.89 -24.02 11.88
N LEU A 114 16.64 -24.54 13.08
CA LEU A 114 17.67 -24.81 14.07
C LEU A 114 18.00 -26.30 14.13
N THR A 115 19.28 -26.61 14.28
CA THR A 115 19.78 -27.96 14.57
C THR A 115 20.38 -27.99 15.96
N VAL A 116 20.50 -29.20 16.52
CA VAL A 116 21.28 -29.43 17.74
C VAL A 116 22.51 -30.22 17.34
N GLU A 117 23.69 -29.59 17.46
CA GLU A 117 24.99 -30.16 17.13
C GLU A 117 25.93 -29.95 18.33
N ASP A 118 26.48 -31.04 18.88
CA ASP A 118 27.40 -31.02 20.04
C ASP A 118 26.90 -30.19 21.25
N ASP A 119 25.63 -30.38 21.64
CA ASP A 119 24.94 -29.60 22.70
C ASP A 119 24.90 -28.08 22.44
N ALA A 120 25.16 -27.64 21.21
CA ALA A 120 25.03 -26.28 20.74
C ALA A 120 23.91 -26.14 19.70
N VAL A 121 23.35 -24.93 19.61
CA VAL A 121 22.35 -24.60 18.59
C VAL A 121 23.07 -24.29 17.28
N GLY A 122 22.82 -25.12 16.27
CA GLY A 122 23.23 -24.93 14.88
C GLY A 122 22.09 -24.37 14.03
N VAL A 123 22.41 -24.03 12.77
CA VAL A 123 21.43 -23.67 11.74
C VAL A 123 21.36 -24.83 10.76
N ALA A 124 20.15 -25.27 10.41
CA ALA A 124 19.92 -26.37 9.51
C ALA A 124 20.75 -26.23 8.21
N ALA A 125 21.52 -27.28 7.89
CA ALA A 125 22.45 -27.31 6.77
C ALA A 125 21.77 -27.38 5.38
N ASP A 126 20.45 -27.23 5.29
CA ASP A 126 19.80 -27.03 3.99
C ASP A 126 20.39 -25.76 3.35
N LYS A 127 21.15 -25.97 2.27
CA LYS A 127 21.89 -24.92 1.57
C LYS A 127 20.97 -23.78 1.11
N ARG A 128 19.69 -24.05 0.86
CA ARG A 128 18.72 -23.01 0.46
C ARG A 128 18.23 -22.21 1.66
N ALA A 129 17.69 -22.89 2.68
CA ALA A 129 17.24 -22.23 3.91
C ALA A 129 18.35 -21.41 4.59
N GLY A 130 19.57 -21.94 4.61
CA GLY A 130 20.74 -21.23 5.14
C GLY A 130 21.14 -19.99 4.33
N ALA A 131 21.05 -20.04 3.00
CA ALA A 131 21.37 -18.89 2.14
C ALA A 131 20.34 -17.76 2.29
N ASP A 132 19.06 -18.10 2.34
CA ASP A 132 17.99 -17.12 2.56
C ASP A 132 18.07 -16.51 3.96
N LEU A 133 18.34 -17.32 4.98
CA LEU A 133 18.57 -16.84 6.35
C LEU A 133 19.78 -15.92 6.44
N LEU A 134 20.90 -16.27 5.80
CA LEU A 134 22.07 -15.42 5.76
C LEU A 134 21.76 -14.07 5.11
N ALA A 135 21.03 -14.06 3.99
CA ALA A 135 20.65 -12.82 3.30
C ALA A 135 19.77 -11.92 4.18
N VAL A 136 18.70 -12.48 4.77
CA VAL A 136 17.77 -11.75 5.64
C VAL A 136 18.48 -11.25 6.90
N LEU A 137 19.28 -12.10 7.56
CA LEU A 137 20.01 -11.74 8.77
C LEU A 137 21.05 -10.64 8.49
N THR A 138 21.77 -10.73 7.36
CA THR A 138 22.74 -9.71 6.95
C THR A 138 22.05 -8.37 6.73
N ALA A 139 20.91 -8.35 6.02
CA ALA A 139 20.14 -7.13 5.82
C ALA A 139 19.62 -6.56 7.14
N TYR A 140 19.08 -7.40 8.03
CA TYR A 140 18.61 -7.01 9.36
C TYR A 140 19.73 -6.38 10.19
N LYS A 141 20.91 -7.01 10.26
CA LYS A 141 22.07 -6.48 11.00
C LYS A 141 22.57 -5.18 10.42
N ARG A 142 22.59 -5.03 9.09
CA ARG A 142 22.94 -3.77 8.42
C ARG A 142 22.01 -2.62 8.84
N VAL A 143 20.70 -2.88 8.87
CA VAL A 143 19.68 -1.90 9.28
C VAL A 143 19.80 -1.53 10.75
N GLN A 144 20.06 -2.50 11.62
CA GLN A 144 20.31 -2.27 13.04
C GLN A 144 21.55 -1.39 13.25
N THR A 145 22.67 -1.72 12.62
CA THR A 145 23.91 -0.93 12.71
C THR A 145 23.73 0.48 12.15
N ALA A 146 22.99 0.65 11.07
CA ALA A 146 22.71 1.97 10.49
C ALA A 146 21.69 2.78 11.31
N GLY A 147 20.91 2.13 12.18
CA GLY A 147 19.83 2.77 12.94
C GLY A 147 18.74 3.34 12.03
N THR A 148 18.42 2.65 10.92
CA THR A 148 17.49 3.14 9.88
C THR A 148 16.07 2.61 10.01
N LEU A 149 15.77 1.77 11.02
CA LEU A 149 14.42 1.26 11.29
C LEU A 149 14.00 1.62 12.73
N HIS A 150 12.83 2.24 12.87
CA HIS A 150 12.17 2.49 14.14
C HIS A 150 10.77 1.89 14.13
N THR A 151 10.39 1.12 15.15
CA THR A 151 9.12 0.40 15.19
C THR A 151 8.19 0.99 16.25
N LEU A 152 6.90 1.10 15.89
CA LEU A 152 5.83 1.51 16.79
C LEU A 152 4.69 0.50 16.67
N THR A 153 3.97 0.27 17.77
CA THR A 153 2.83 -0.65 17.76
C THR A 153 1.51 0.05 18.07
N PHE A 154 0.45 -0.42 17.43
CA PHE A 154 -0.93 -0.08 17.73
C PHE A 154 -1.79 -1.34 17.80
N VAL A 155 -2.96 -1.24 18.44
CA VAL A 155 -3.96 -2.31 18.41
C VAL A 155 -5.30 -1.74 17.93
N THR A 156 -5.77 -0.67 18.57
CA THR A 156 -7.06 -0.08 18.27
C THR A 156 -6.97 1.01 17.20
N VAL A 157 -8.11 1.36 16.60
CA VAL A 157 -8.21 2.52 15.71
C VAL A 157 -7.86 3.83 16.44
N ASN A 158 -8.15 3.94 17.74
CA ASN A 158 -7.79 5.11 18.53
C ASN A 158 -6.26 5.24 18.67
N ASP A 159 -5.57 4.14 18.99
CA ASP A 159 -4.10 4.12 19.06
C ASP A 159 -3.50 4.56 17.73
N TYR A 160 -3.99 3.98 16.64
CA TYR A 160 -3.55 4.29 15.28
C TYR A 160 -3.69 5.78 14.95
N LEU A 161 -4.86 6.38 15.22
CA LEU A 161 -5.11 7.78 14.86
C LEU A 161 -4.28 8.75 15.70
N TRP A 162 -4.12 8.48 17.01
CA TRP A 162 -3.26 9.29 17.88
C TRP A 162 -1.80 9.20 17.48
N LEU A 163 -1.29 7.99 17.23
CA LEU A 163 0.09 7.79 16.78
C LEU A 163 0.32 8.41 15.41
N LEU A 164 -0.57 8.19 14.44
CA LEU A 164 -0.42 8.77 13.11
C LEU A 164 -0.39 10.30 13.15
N ARG A 165 -1.25 10.94 13.95
CA ARG A 165 -1.21 12.39 14.14
C ARG A 165 0.12 12.86 14.70
N ALA A 166 0.54 12.30 15.84
CA ALA A 166 1.75 12.74 16.52
C ALA A 166 3.02 12.48 15.70
N VAL A 167 3.13 11.29 15.09
CA VAL A 167 4.24 10.93 14.20
C VAL A 167 4.27 11.82 12.97
N SER A 168 3.12 12.16 12.38
CA SER A 168 3.08 13.07 11.23
C SER A 168 3.61 14.46 11.58
N GLN A 169 3.27 14.97 12.77
CA GLN A 169 3.76 16.26 13.25
C GLN A 169 5.28 16.24 13.49
N GLU A 170 5.83 15.17 14.09
CA GLU A 170 7.28 15.03 14.26
C GLU A 170 8.02 14.90 12.91
N LEU A 171 7.40 14.27 11.91
CA LEU A 171 7.99 14.12 10.57
C LEU A 171 7.92 15.39 9.73
N SER A 172 7.11 16.37 10.12
CA SER A 172 6.93 17.62 9.37
C SER A 172 8.25 18.38 9.15
N VAL A 173 9.24 18.22 10.05
CA VAL A 173 10.58 18.82 9.94
C VAL A 173 11.33 18.39 8.66
N LEU A 174 11.02 17.20 8.12
CA LEU A 174 11.62 16.68 6.89
C LEU A 174 10.96 17.24 5.63
N ARG A 175 9.78 17.87 5.76
CA ARG A 175 9.01 18.47 4.67
C ARG A 175 8.84 17.48 3.50
N ARG A 176 9.27 17.88 2.30
CA ARG A 176 9.21 17.06 1.06
C ARG A 176 10.00 15.76 1.10
N ARG A 177 10.83 15.54 2.12
CA ARG A 177 11.64 14.33 2.30
C ARG A 177 10.96 13.27 3.17
N ALA A 178 9.81 13.59 3.75
CA ALA A 178 8.95 12.64 4.44
C ALA A 178 7.97 12.02 3.44
N MET A 179 7.96 10.69 3.36
CA MET A 179 6.94 9.91 2.66
C MET A 179 6.00 9.24 3.67
N TYR A 180 4.72 9.15 3.35
CA TYR A 180 3.72 8.42 4.13
C TYR A 180 3.16 7.29 3.26
N TYR A 181 3.44 6.06 3.64
CA TYR A 181 2.97 4.85 2.97
C TYR A 181 1.88 4.19 3.83
N LEU A 182 0.63 4.58 3.57
CA LEU A 182 -0.51 4.28 4.44
C LEU A 182 -1.20 2.95 4.08
N ALA A 183 -0.51 1.82 4.31
CA ALA A 183 -1.00 0.48 3.96
C ALA A 183 -1.78 -0.26 5.07
N ALA A 184 -2.03 0.38 6.22
CA ALA A 184 -2.84 -0.21 7.29
C ALA A 184 -4.32 -0.32 6.89
N ALA A 185 -4.99 -1.38 7.35
CA ALA A 185 -6.43 -1.56 7.20
C ALA A 185 -7.14 -0.88 8.38
N VAL A 186 -7.42 0.41 8.22
CA VAL A 186 -8.07 1.25 9.24
C VAL A 186 -9.58 1.02 9.23
N SER A 187 -10.17 0.91 10.42
CA SER A 187 -11.62 0.77 10.58
C SER A 187 -12.35 2.03 10.12
N ASP A 188 -13.40 1.87 9.31
CA ASP A 188 -14.24 2.98 8.85
C ASP A 188 -15.26 3.44 9.89
N PHE A 189 -15.55 2.60 10.88
CA PHE A 189 -16.50 2.83 11.96
C PHE A 189 -15.85 2.56 13.31
N PHE A 190 -16.30 3.24 14.36
CA PHE A 190 -15.85 3.03 15.74
C PHE A 190 -17.02 3.17 16.71
N LEU A 191 -16.85 2.66 17.94
CA LEU A 191 -17.82 2.86 19.02
C LEU A 191 -17.28 3.94 19.97
N PRO A 192 -17.91 5.14 20.05
CA PRO A 192 -17.48 6.18 20.98
C PRO A 192 -17.46 5.68 22.41
N ARG A 193 -16.45 6.10 23.19
CA ARG A 193 -16.29 5.67 24.58
C ARG A 193 -17.53 5.90 25.44
N GLN A 194 -18.27 6.98 25.17
CA GLN A 194 -19.51 7.35 25.87
C GLN A 194 -20.66 6.37 25.61
N LYS A 195 -20.62 5.63 24.49
CA LYS A 195 -21.62 4.62 24.10
C LYS A 195 -21.18 3.19 24.46
N MET A 196 -19.95 2.98 24.96
CA MET A 196 -19.42 1.65 25.28
C MET A 196 -19.93 1.14 26.62
N SER A 197 -20.27 -0.15 26.67
CA SER A 197 -20.53 -0.86 27.93
C SER A 197 -19.22 -1.04 28.71
N GLU A 198 -19.25 -0.86 30.02
CA GLU A 198 -18.06 -1.10 30.86
C GLU A 198 -17.69 -2.58 30.91
N HIS A 199 -18.69 -3.46 30.93
CA HIS A 199 -18.51 -4.90 31.08
C HIS A 199 -18.97 -5.67 29.84
N LYS A 200 -18.54 -6.93 29.76
CA LYS A 200 -18.93 -7.90 28.72
C LYS A 200 -20.43 -7.85 28.45
N ILE A 201 -20.80 -7.62 27.19
CA ILE A 201 -22.21 -7.61 26.76
C ILE A 201 -22.78 -9.04 26.93
N GLN A 202 -23.86 -9.15 27.70
CA GLN A 202 -24.49 -10.43 28.07
C GLN A 202 -25.42 -10.92 26.95
N SER A 203 -25.42 -12.23 26.67
CA SER A 203 -26.13 -12.86 25.54
C SER A 203 -27.60 -13.21 25.81
N GLY A 204 -28.22 -12.66 26.85
CA GLY A 204 -29.53 -13.12 27.35
C GLY A 204 -30.76 -12.72 26.53
N LYS A 205 -30.64 -11.87 25.50
CA LYS A 205 -31.79 -11.25 24.78
C LYS A 205 -31.99 -11.74 23.33
N GLY A 206 -31.30 -12.80 22.90
CA GLY A 206 -31.53 -13.45 21.59
C GLY A 206 -30.93 -12.73 20.36
N SER A 207 -30.72 -11.41 20.38
CA SER A 207 -30.03 -10.66 19.32
C SER A 207 -29.12 -9.56 19.90
N LEU A 208 -28.07 -9.20 19.16
CA LEU A 208 -27.12 -8.12 19.50
C LEU A 208 -27.10 -7.09 18.37
N HIS A 209 -27.53 -5.87 18.67
CA HIS A 209 -27.44 -4.73 17.76
C HIS A 209 -26.31 -3.81 18.22
N ILE A 210 -25.40 -3.47 17.31
CA ILE A 210 -24.28 -2.56 17.56
C ILE A 210 -24.43 -1.38 16.62
N GLU A 211 -24.56 -0.18 17.18
CA GLU A 211 -24.58 1.08 16.45
C GLU A 211 -23.20 1.74 16.57
N MET A 212 -22.59 2.10 15.45
CA MET A 212 -21.22 2.62 15.39
C MET A 212 -21.19 3.94 14.62
N ASP A 213 -20.31 4.85 15.04
CA ASP A 213 -20.12 6.15 14.41
C ASP A 213 -19.01 6.04 13.36
N GLN A 214 -19.05 6.88 12.33
CA GLN A 214 -18.01 6.88 11.30
C GLN A 214 -16.70 7.47 11.84
N VAL A 215 -15.58 6.83 11.53
CA VAL A 215 -14.24 7.35 11.85
C VAL A 215 -13.97 8.63 11.03
N PRO A 216 -13.45 9.70 11.65
CA PRO A 216 -13.16 10.95 10.97
C PRO A 216 -12.18 10.75 9.81
N LYS A 217 -12.37 11.48 8.72
CA LYS A 217 -11.51 11.38 7.55
C LYS A 217 -10.22 12.19 7.74
N ILE A 218 -9.21 11.56 8.34
CA ILE A 218 -7.95 12.18 8.75
C ILE A 218 -6.97 12.55 7.61
N LEU A 219 -7.16 12.03 6.40
CA LEU A 219 -6.25 12.32 5.28
C LEU A 219 -6.23 13.81 4.90
N LYS A 220 -7.38 14.50 5.03
CA LYS A 220 -7.45 15.94 4.74
C LYS A 220 -6.66 16.77 5.77
N PRO A 221 -6.89 16.60 7.10
CA PRO A 221 -6.03 17.22 8.11
C PRO A 221 -4.54 16.86 7.97
N MET A 222 -4.20 15.63 7.56
CA MET A 222 -2.80 15.29 7.28
C MET A 222 -2.19 16.19 6.21
N VAL A 223 -2.89 16.35 5.08
CA VAL A 223 -2.42 17.13 3.92
C VAL A 223 -2.43 18.64 4.21
N GLU A 224 -3.40 19.14 4.96
CA GLU A 224 -3.58 20.58 5.16
C GLU A 224 -2.84 21.10 6.40
N GLU A 225 -2.69 20.29 7.44
CA GLU A 225 -2.26 20.77 8.76
C GLU A 225 -1.05 20.01 9.33
N TRP A 226 -1.05 18.67 9.29
CA TRP A 226 -0.05 17.89 10.03
C TRP A 226 1.28 17.77 9.28
N THR A 227 1.24 17.67 7.95
CA THR A 227 2.42 17.49 7.09
C THR A 227 2.19 18.02 5.67
N PRO A 228 2.04 19.35 5.51
CA PRO A 228 1.65 19.96 4.24
C PRO A 228 2.64 19.73 3.09
N ASP A 229 3.92 19.56 3.42
CA ASP A 229 4.97 19.30 2.44
C ASP A 229 5.24 17.79 2.23
N GLY A 230 4.58 16.91 3.00
CA GLY A 230 4.81 15.47 2.97
C GLY A 230 4.29 14.79 1.71
N TYR A 231 4.97 13.72 1.28
CA TYR A 231 4.55 12.90 0.14
C TYR A 231 3.67 11.74 0.60
N ILE A 232 2.36 11.90 0.49
CA ILE A 232 1.36 10.98 1.03
C ILE A 232 0.84 10.03 -0.05
N VAL A 233 1.00 8.73 0.24
CA VAL A 233 0.56 7.59 -0.56
C VAL A 233 -0.52 6.85 0.24
N SER A 234 -1.74 6.80 -0.29
CA SER A 234 -2.84 6.05 0.31
C SER A 234 -3.18 4.79 -0.48
N PHE A 235 -3.81 3.83 0.18
CA PHE A 235 -4.25 2.59 -0.44
C PHE A 235 -5.77 2.56 -0.60
N LYS A 236 -6.22 1.97 -1.72
CA LYS A 236 -7.62 1.62 -1.95
C LYS A 236 -7.71 0.15 -2.34
N LEU A 237 -8.46 -0.62 -1.56
CA LEU A 237 -8.76 -2.02 -1.83
C LEU A 237 -10.21 -2.12 -2.31
N GLU A 238 -10.42 -2.77 -3.44
CA GLU A 238 -11.75 -3.02 -4.00
C GLU A 238 -11.88 -4.48 -4.44
N THR A 239 -13.10 -4.95 -4.63
CA THR A 239 -13.41 -6.27 -5.20
C THR A 239 -13.72 -6.24 -6.68
N GLU A 240 -13.91 -5.04 -7.25
CA GLU A 240 -14.21 -4.83 -8.66
C GLU A 240 -13.25 -3.80 -9.27
N GLU A 241 -12.49 -4.21 -10.29
CA GLU A 241 -11.47 -3.37 -10.93
C GLU A 241 -12.03 -2.04 -11.46
N ARG A 242 -13.24 -2.06 -12.02
CA ARG A 242 -13.92 -0.86 -12.55
C ARG A 242 -14.17 0.24 -11.51
N LEU A 243 -14.18 -0.10 -10.22
CA LEU A 243 -14.40 0.86 -9.13
C LEU A 243 -13.11 1.53 -8.67
N LEU A 244 -11.94 0.95 -8.99
CA LEU A 244 -10.67 1.44 -8.47
C LEU A 244 -10.36 2.85 -8.97
N VAL A 245 -10.43 3.09 -10.29
CA VAL A 245 -10.10 4.40 -10.89
C VAL A 245 -11.03 5.51 -10.36
N PRO A 246 -12.38 5.38 -10.43
CA PRO A 246 -13.28 6.41 -9.93
C PRO A 246 -13.07 6.72 -8.45
N LYS A 247 -12.88 5.69 -7.61
CA LYS A 247 -12.68 5.88 -6.17
C LYS A 247 -11.31 6.47 -5.82
N ALA A 248 -10.27 6.14 -6.59
CA ALA A 248 -8.95 6.72 -6.43
C ALA A 248 -8.94 8.21 -6.80
N ARG A 249 -9.54 8.58 -7.94
CA ARG A 249 -9.71 9.98 -8.35
C ARG A 249 -10.51 10.76 -7.30
N ALA A 250 -11.65 10.23 -6.85
CA ALA A 250 -12.45 10.86 -5.80
C ALA A 250 -11.68 11.06 -4.48
N ALA A 251 -10.80 10.12 -4.11
CA ALA A 251 -9.95 10.27 -2.93
C ALA A 251 -8.89 11.38 -3.10
N LEU A 252 -8.26 11.47 -4.27
CA LEU A 252 -7.30 12.55 -4.59
C LEU A 252 -7.99 13.92 -4.63
N GLU A 253 -9.20 14.00 -5.18
CA GLU A 253 -10.03 15.20 -5.18
C GLU A 253 -10.39 15.65 -3.76
N ARG A 254 -10.89 14.70 -2.95
CA ARG A 254 -11.37 14.98 -1.60
C ARG A 254 -10.26 15.35 -0.62
N TYR A 255 -9.10 14.70 -0.71
CA TYR A 255 -8.05 14.82 0.30
C TYR A 255 -6.81 15.58 -0.16
N GLY A 256 -6.58 15.76 -1.46
CA GLY A 256 -5.46 16.55 -1.99
C GLY A 256 -4.07 15.91 -1.92
N HIS A 257 -3.93 14.71 -1.36
CA HIS A 257 -2.67 13.95 -1.34
C HIS A 257 -2.17 13.53 -2.74
N GLN A 258 -0.95 13.02 -2.81
CA GLN A 258 -0.18 12.90 -4.06
C GLN A 258 -0.52 11.65 -4.86
N VAL A 259 -0.62 10.48 -4.20
CA VAL A 259 -0.81 9.19 -4.90
C VAL A 259 -1.81 8.30 -4.18
N VAL A 260 -2.69 7.64 -4.96
CA VAL A 260 -3.49 6.49 -4.52
C VAL A 260 -2.98 5.24 -5.21
N ILE A 261 -2.73 4.18 -4.43
CA ILE A 261 -2.46 2.84 -4.94
C ILE A 261 -3.73 1.99 -4.81
N GLY A 262 -4.35 1.71 -5.96
CA GLY A 262 -5.51 0.84 -6.09
C GLY A 262 -5.10 -0.63 -6.23
N ASN A 263 -5.79 -1.50 -5.49
CA ASN A 263 -5.60 -2.94 -5.53
C ASN A 263 -6.97 -3.62 -5.64
N GLU A 264 -7.12 -4.56 -6.57
CA GLU A 264 -8.25 -5.49 -6.54
C GLU A 264 -7.85 -6.69 -5.66
N LEU A 265 -8.78 -7.16 -4.81
CA LEU A 265 -8.52 -8.12 -3.74
C LEU A 265 -7.84 -9.42 -4.21
N HIS A 266 -8.26 -9.99 -5.33
CA HIS A 266 -7.75 -11.26 -5.83
C HIS A 266 -6.41 -11.09 -6.54
N THR A 267 -6.20 -9.96 -7.22
CA THR A 267 -5.01 -9.67 -8.04
C THR A 267 -3.93 -8.84 -7.34
N ARG A 268 -4.18 -8.40 -6.10
CA ARG A 268 -3.29 -7.51 -5.31
C ARG A 268 -1.83 -7.96 -5.18
N LYS A 269 -1.53 -9.23 -5.42
CA LYS A 269 -0.17 -9.79 -5.34
C LYS A 269 0.65 -9.62 -6.62
N TRP A 270 0.01 -9.41 -7.76
CA TRP A 270 0.67 -9.33 -9.06
C TRP A 270 0.25 -8.12 -9.89
N GLN A 271 -0.75 -7.35 -9.46
CA GLN A 271 -1.22 -6.16 -10.16
C GLN A 271 -1.64 -5.06 -9.20
N VAL A 272 -1.17 -3.85 -9.46
CA VAL A 272 -1.60 -2.64 -8.76
C VAL A 272 -1.74 -1.46 -9.72
N MET A 273 -2.59 -0.51 -9.36
CA MET A 273 -2.80 0.74 -10.09
C MET A 273 -2.30 1.91 -9.27
N PHE A 274 -1.64 2.85 -9.92
CA PHE A 274 -1.29 4.15 -9.37
C PHE A 274 -2.17 5.21 -10.04
N VAL A 275 -2.73 6.10 -9.22
CA VAL A 275 -3.42 7.31 -9.67
C VAL A 275 -2.78 8.51 -9.01
N GLU A 276 -2.45 9.52 -9.79
CA GLU A 276 -1.91 10.80 -9.32
C GLU A 276 -2.49 11.97 -10.11
N ARG A 277 -2.39 13.18 -9.56
CA ARG A 277 -2.74 14.40 -10.30
C ARG A 277 -1.66 14.70 -11.33
N LYS A 278 -2.03 14.98 -12.58
CA LYS A 278 -1.08 15.48 -13.58
C LYS A 278 -0.53 16.81 -13.10
N ARG A 279 0.80 16.97 -13.12
CA ARG A 279 1.42 18.27 -12.87
C ARG A 279 0.95 19.25 -13.93
N LYS A 280 0.49 20.44 -13.52
CA LYS A 280 0.33 21.55 -14.46
C LYS A 280 1.72 21.83 -15.05
N PRO A 281 1.87 21.96 -16.38
CA PRO A 281 3.06 22.59 -16.95
C PRO A 281 3.24 23.94 -16.26
N LEU A 282 4.49 24.35 -16.00
CA LEU A 282 4.76 25.74 -15.62
C LEU A 282 4.17 26.64 -16.71
N PRO A 283 3.55 27.79 -16.35
CA PRO A 283 3.15 28.76 -17.37
C PRO A 283 4.38 29.14 -18.21
N PRO A 284 4.24 29.32 -19.53
CA PRO A 284 5.35 29.74 -20.37
C PRO A 284 5.97 31.01 -19.80
N LEU A 285 7.30 31.08 -19.83
CA LEU A 285 8.04 32.28 -19.42
C LEU A 285 7.47 33.52 -20.14
N PRO A 286 7.43 34.69 -19.47
CA PRO A 286 7.01 35.92 -20.12
C PRO A 286 7.83 36.16 -21.40
N PRO A 287 7.23 36.75 -22.45
CA PRO A 287 7.98 37.08 -23.67
C PRO A 287 9.22 37.91 -23.31
N GLY A 288 10.42 37.38 -23.57
CA GLY A 288 11.69 38.05 -23.30
C GLY A 288 12.51 37.49 -22.12
N VAL A 289 12.08 36.40 -21.47
CA VAL A 289 12.92 35.65 -20.54
C VAL A 289 13.34 34.34 -21.23
N GLU A 290 14.59 34.28 -21.69
CA GLU A 290 15.20 33.04 -22.16
C GLU A 290 15.67 32.21 -20.95
N GLU A 291 15.49 30.89 -21.01
CA GLU A 291 16.12 29.97 -20.05
C GLU A 291 17.64 30.12 -20.18
N GLU A 292 18.30 30.61 -19.13
CA GLU A 292 19.75 30.47 -19.03
C GLU A 292 20.06 28.97 -18.90
N ALA A 293 20.46 28.36 -20.02
CA ALA A 293 21.07 27.05 -20.02
C ALA A 293 22.32 27.12 -19.13
N THR A 294 22.27 26.52 -17.95
CA THR A 294 23.47 26.25 -17.16
C THR A 294 24.39 25.37 -17.99
N LEU A 295 25.42 25.99 -18.56
CA LEU A 295 26.51 25.34 -19.25
C LEU A 295 27.22 24.42 -18.24
N GLU A 296 27.03 23.11 -18.40
CA GLU A 296 27.98 22.14 -17.88
C GLU A 296 29.34 22.42 -18.52
N ALA A 297 30.35 22.68 -17.69
CA ALA A 297 31.71 22.88 -18.12
C ALA A 297 32.25 21.57 -18.73
N GLY A 298 32.39 21.56 -20.06
CA GLY A 298 33.17 20.55 -20.77
C GLY A 298 34.66 20.73 -20.53
N ASN A 299 35.38 19.61 -20.42
CA ASN A 299 36.81 19.54 -20.71
C ASN A 299 37.02 18.56 -21.88
N PRO A 300 37.76 18.90 -22.95
CA PRO A 300 37.83 18.13 -24.19
C PRO A 300 39.04 17.18 -24.25
N GLU A 301 39.14 16.49 -25.40
CA GLU A 301 40.21 15.57 -25.88
C GLU A 301 39.93 14.08 -25.51
N LEU A 302 39.79 13.14 -26.46
CA LEU A 302 40.56 12.87 -27.67
C LEU A 302 39.73 12.12 -28.75
N GLU A 303 40.00 12.42 -30.04
CA GLU A 303 39.69 11.62 -31.25
C GLU A 303 40.30 10.19 -31.13
N THR A 304 39.87 9.12 -31.82
CA THR A 304 39.87 8.91 -33.28
C THR A 304 39.18 7.59 -33.68
N THR A 305 38.38 7.62 -34.76
CA THR A 305 38.23 6.67 -35.88
C THR A 305 38.23 5.14 -35.66
N ALA A 306 37.21 4.45 -36.18
CA ALA A 306 37.33 3.57 -37.37
C ALA A 306 35.96 2.98 -37.80
N GLN A 307 35.78 2.93 -39.12
CA GLN A 307 34.70 2.28 -39.87
C GLN A 307 34.91 0.76 -39.92
N GLU A 308 33.84 -0.04 -40.08
CA GLU A 308 33.81 -1.09 -41.11
C GLU A 308 32.42 -1.72 -41.31
N GLU A 309 32.23 -2.24 -42.52
CA GLU A 309 31.00 -2.59 -43.22
C GLU A 309 30.39 -3.97 -42.87
N VAL A 310 29.14 -4.15 -43.31
CA VAL A 310 28.36 -5.40 -43.42
C VAL A 310 28.94 -6.29 -44.55
N PRO A 311 28.68 -7.62 -44.61
CA PRO A 311 27.48 -8.09 -45.33
C PRO A 311 26.87 -9.44 -44.87
N ALA A 312 25.73 -9.75 -45.50
CA ALA A 312 24.84 -10.89 -45.30
C ALA A 312 25.21 -12.18 -46.07
N ALA A 313 24.64 -13.32 -45.64
CA ALA A 313 24.24 -14.50 -46.45
C ALA A 313 23.36 -15.40 -45.55
N ALA A 314 22.08 -15.71 -45.78
CA ALA A 314 21.37 -16.41 -46.86
C ALA A 314 21.50 -17.96 -46.87
N SER A 315 20.31 -18.62 -46.96
CA SER A 315 20.02 -19.93 -47.60
C SER A 315 20.03 -21.19 -46.68
N ASN A 316 19.12 -22.19 -46.72
CA ASN A 316 18.11 -22.59 -47.71
C ASN A 316 17.14 -23.73 -47.17
N VAL A 317 15.89 -23.79 -47.68
CA VAL A 317 15.13 -24.98 -48.22
C VAL A 317 14.67 -26.12 -47.25
N LEU A 318 13.36 -26.25 -46.92
CA LEU A 318 12.22 -27.07 -47.51
C LEU A 318 12.15 -28.55 -47.03
N PRO A 319 11.09 -29.36 -47.30
CA PRO A 319 9.67 -29.33 -46.85
C PRO A 319 9.15 -30.72 -46.35
N THR A 320 7.87 -30.84 -45.91
CA THR A 320 6.91 -31.98 -46.09
C THR A 320 5.68 -31.79 -45.16
N THR A 321 4.44 -31.65 -45.67
CA THR A 321 3.35 -32.67 -45.81
C THR A 321 3.13 -33.50 -44.54
N SER A 322 1.93 -33.67 -43.94
CA SER A 322 0.62 -33.99 -44.51
C SER A 322 -0.48 -34.05 -43.41
N THR A 323 -1.75 -34.03 -43.86
CA THR A 323 -2.94 -34.71 -43.29
C THR A 323 -3.46 -34.35 -41.90
N GLU A 324 -4.60 -33.64 -41.85
CA GLU A 324 -5.63 -33.84 -40.81
C GLU A 324 -6.94 -34.23 -41.49
N ASP A 325 -7.35 -35.47 -41.21
CA ASP A 325 -8.69 -36.01 -41.45
C ASP A 325 -9.68 -35.44 -40.42
N GLY A 326 -10.91 -35.23 -40.86
CA GLY A 326 -12.03 -34.94 -39.96
C GLY A 326 -12.60 -36.19 -39.31
N ASP A 327 -13.38 -36.02 -38.24
CA ASP A 327 -14.69 -36.66 -38.18
C ASP A 327 -15.62 -35.99 -37.16
N ALA A 328 -16.90 -36.12 -37.42
CA ALA A 328 -18.03 -35.57 -36.69
C ALA A 328 -18.79 -36.66 -35.91
N ALA A 329 -19.44 -36.30 -34.80
CA ALA A 329 -20.67 -36.90 -34.25
C ALA A 329 -21.06 -36.11 -32.97
N GLN A 330 -22.20 -35.43 -32.83
CA GLN A 330 -23.58 -35.93 -32.59
C GLN A 330 -23.61 -37.05 -31.52
N GLY A 331 -24.44 -37.08 -30.46
CA GLY A 331 -25.64 -36.35 -30.05
C GLY A 331 -26.43 -37.30 -29.11
N SER A 332 -27.15 -36.77 -28.11
CA SER A 332 -28.32 -37.33 -27.37
C SER A 332 -28.42 -36.65 -26.00
N GLN A 333 -29.36 -35.74 -25.71
CA GLN A 333 -30.79 -35.90 -25.40
C GLN A 333 -31.11 -36.98 -24.33
N THR A 334 -31.64 -36.56 -23.17
CA THR A 334 -33.05 -36.80 -22.78
C THR A 334 -33.46 -36.15 -21.44
N THR A 335 -34.64 -35.49 -21.48
CA THR A 335 -35.74 -35.34 -20.49
C THR A 335 -35.45 -34.87 -19.04
N ALA A 336 -35.90 -33.71 -18.55
CA ALA A 336 -37.24 -33.11 -18.39
C ALA A 336 -38.08 -33.72 -17.25
N GLU A 337 -38.31 -32.94 -16.17
CA GLU A 337 -39.59 -32.96 -15.44
C GLU A 337 -39.84 -31.61 -14.73
N THR A 338 -41.08 -31.16 -14.87
CA THR A 338 -41.66 -29.84 -14.56
C THR A 338 -42.39 -29.83 -13.21
N ALA A 339 -42.37 -28.68 -12.51
CA ALA A 339 -43.46 -28.29 -11.63
C ALA A 339 -43.63 -26.75 -11.64
N ALA A 340 -44.83 -26.30 -12.01
CA ALA A 340 -45.25 -24.91 -12.06
C ALA A 340 -45.91 -24.48 -10.75
N THR A 341 -45.82 -23.19 -10.38
CA THR A 341 -46.86 -22.49 -9.60
C THR A 341 -46.71 -20.97 -9.73
N GLU A 342 -47.77 -20.40 -10.31
CA GLU A 342 -48.42 -19.10 -10.13
C GLU A 342 -47.63 -17.78 -9.97
N GLU A 343 -47.83 -16.93 -10.98
CA GLU A 343 -47.55 -15.49 -11.04
C GLU A 343 -48.47 -14.68 -10.10
N THR A 344 -47.88 -13.72 -9.38
CA THR A 344 -48.58 -12.51 -8.93
C THR A 344 -47.77 -11.28 -9.34
N SER A 345 -48.41 -10.41 -10.11
CA SER A 345 -47.85 -9.23 -10.75
C SER A 345 -47.61 -8.08 -9.76
N VAL A 346 -46.39 -7.54 -9.72
CA VAL A 346 -46.03 -6.28 -9.02
C VAL A 346 -45.58 -5.26 -10.07
N PRO A 347 -46.02 -3.99 -10.03
CA PRO A 347 -45.73 -3.02 -11.08
C PRO A 347 -44.27 -2.56 -11.07
N ALA A 348 -43.71 -2.37 -12.27
CA ALA A 348 -42.34 -1.91 -12.47
C ALA A 348 -42.11 -0.46 -11.97
N PRO A 349 -40.92 -0.15 -11.41
CA PRO A 349 -40.58 1.22 -11.01
C PRO A 349 -40.37 2.12 -12.24
N PRO A 350 -40.60 3.45 -12.11
CA PRO A 350 -40.48 4.38 -13.24
C PRO A 350 -39.01 4.50 -13.70
N PRO A 351 -38.78 4.77 -15.00
CA PRO A 351 -37.43 4.91 -15.54
C PRO A 351 -36.71 6.13 -14.92
N PRO A 352 -35.38 6.06 -14.74
CA PRO A 352 -34.61 7.17 -14.18
C PRO A 352 -34.69 8.42 -15.08
N PRO A 353 -34.63 9.63 -14.51
CA PRO A 353 -34.71 10.85 -15.28
C PRO A 353 -33.55 10.97 -16.26
N LYS A 354 -33.86 11.42 -17.47
CA LYS A 354 -32.90 11.65 -18.57
C LYS A 354 -31.79 12.59 -18.11
N SER A 355 -30.55 12.17 -18.33
CA SER A 355 -29.33 12.94 -18.10
C SER A 355 -29.42 14.32 -18.76
N PRO A 356 -29.17 15.43 -18.04
CA PRO A 356 -28.94 16.70 -18.70
C PRO A 356 -27.59 16.64 -19.41
N THR A 357 -27.65 16.99 -20.68
CA THR A 357 -26.58 17.12 -21.66
C THR A 357 -25.45 18.04 -21.20
N ASN A 358 -24.22 17.64 -21.55
CA ASN A 358 -22.98 18.41 -21.70
C ASN A 358 -23.02 19.89 -21.24
N ASN A 359 -22.23 20.19 -20.21
CA ASN A 359 -21.51 21.46 -20.12
C ASN A 359 -20.07 21.18 -19.67
N THR A 360 -19.14 21.52 -20.57
CA THR A 360 -17.70 21.53 -20.41
C THR A 360 -17.26 22.62 -19.42
N ASN A 361 -16.52 22.27 -18.36
CA ASN A 361 -15.25 22.90 -18.00
C ASN A 361 -14.66 22.35 -16.69
N ASP A 362 -13.34 22.18 -16.71
CA ASP A 362 -12.42 21.82 -15.62
C ASP A 362 -12.19 20.32 -15.36
N SER A 363 -11.56 19.63 -16.33
CA SER A 363 -10.99 18.31 -16.07
C SER A 363 -9.70 18.46 -15.26
N MET A 364 -9.77 18.17 -13.96
CA MET A 364 -8.57 17.76 -13.21
C MET A 364 -7.99 16.54 -13.93
N THR A 365 -6.92 16.72 -14.71
CA THR A 365 -6.31 15.63 -15.46
C THR A 365 -5.55 14.73 -14.48
N PHE A 366 -6.09 13.56 -14.17
CA PHE A 366 -5.37 12.51 -13.43
C PHE A 366 -4.54 11.66 -14.40
N VAL A 367 -3.42 11.12 -13.91
CA VAL A 367 -2.60 10.14 -14.62
C VAL A 367 -2.76 8.79 -13.94
N GLU A 368 -2.95 7.76 -14.75
CA GLU A 368 -3.11 6.37 -14.33
C GLU A 368 -1.96 5.54 -14.90
N SER A 369 -1.38 4.70 -14.06
CA SER A 369 -0.33 3.75 -14.49
C SER A 369 -0.50 2.43 -13.74
N TRP A 370 -0.23 1.33 -14.42
CA TRP A 370 -0.39 -0.02 -13.88
C TRP A 370 0.96 -0.71 -13.75
N LEU A 371 1.20 -1.34 -12.60
CA LEU A 371 2.31 -2.26 -12.41
C LEU A 371 1.76 -3.69 -12.41
N ARG A 372 2.42 -4.58 -13.16
CA ARG A 372 2.04 -5.99 -13.29
C ARG A 372 3.30 -6.85 -13.24
N ILE A 373 3.29 -7.89 -12.41
CA ILE A 373 4.24 -8.99 -12.53
C ILE A 373 3.74 -9.90 -13.67
N PRO A 374 4.54 -10.14 -14.72
CA PRO A 374 4.16 -11.06 -15.78
C PRO A 374 3.88 -12.44 -15.18
N ASN A 375 2.72 -13.00 -15.47
CA ASN A 375 2.39 -14.36 -15.07
C ASN A 375 3.10 -15.33 -16.02
N THR A 376 4.43 -15.44 -15.92
CA THR A 376 5.20 -16.43 -16.67
C THR A 376 4.92 -17.81 -16.07
N PRO A 377 4.30 -18.75 -16.81
CA PRO A 377 4.14 -20.11 -16.32
C PRO A 377 5.53 -20.69 -16.06
N THR A 378 5.75 -21.15 -14.83
CA THR A 378 7.01 -21.76 -14.42
C THR A 378 7.27 -22.96 -15.32
N VAL A 379 8.27 -22.85 -16.20
CA VAL A 379 8.74 -23.99 -16.99
C VAL A 379 9.25 -25.03 -15.98
N THR A 380 8.66 -26.22 -16.01
CA THR A 380 9.05 -27.35 -15.16
C THR A 380 10.53 -27.64 -15.37
N GLY A 381 11.37 -27.39 -14.35
CA GLY A 381 12.77 -27.80 -14.33
C GLY A 381 13.81 -26.72 -14.01
N THR A 382 13.46 -25.44 -13.95
CA THR A 382 14.38 -24.40 -13.45
C THR A 382 14.37 -24.35 -11.92
N PRO A 383 15.51 -24.12 -11.24
CA PRO A 383 15.53 -23.87 -9.81
C PRO A 383 14.57 -22.72 -9.51
N GLN A 384 13.71 -22.87 -8.49
CA GLN A 384 12.79 -21.82 -8.04
C GLN A 384 13.58 -20.54 -7.76
N VAL A 385 13.56 -19.62 -8.73
CA VAL A 385 13.96 -18.23 -8.54
C VAL A 385 12.98 -17.66 -7.51
N LYS A 386 13.49 -16.93 -6.51
CA LYS A 386 12.66 -16.26 -5.50
C LYS A 386 11.48 -15.58 -6.18
N GLU A 387 10.26 -15.95 -5.79
CA GLU A 387 9.04 -15.42 -6.39
C GLU A 387 9.04 -13.89 -6.21
N LYS A 388 8.97 -13.15 -7.32
CA LYS A 388 9.04 -11.68 -7.29
C LYS A 388 7.86 -11.13 -6.50
N GLU A 389 8.13 -10.23 -5.55
CA GLU A 389 7.09 -9.55 -4.77
C GLU A 389 6.72 -8.21 -5.45
N ILE A 390 5.43 -7.93 -5.69
CA ILE A 390 4.98 -6.69 -6.37
C ILE A 390 5.39 -5.44 -5.59
N GLU A 391 5.59 -5.58 -4.28
CA GLU A 391 6.11 -4.53 -3.40
C GLU A 391 7.48 -3.99 -3.84
N GLU A 392 8.32 -4.79 -4.49
CA GLU A 392 9.59 -4.35 -5.07
C GLU A 392 9.35 -3.26 -6.12
N ASP A 393 8.46 -3.54 -7.08
CA ASP A 393 8.13 -2.61 -8.16
C ASP A 393 7.36 -1.38 -7.64
N ILE A 394 6.48 -1.58 -6.65
CA ILE A 394 5.76 -0.49 -5.98
C ILE A 394 6.74 0.48 -5.33
N VAL A 395 7.69 -0.05 -4.55
CA VAL A 395 8.65 0.78 -3.83
C VAL A 395 9.60 1.46 -4.80
N ALA A 396 10.11 0.76 -5.82
CA ALA A 396 10.95 1.36 -6.85
C ALA A 396 10.26 2.53 -7.55
N GLU A 397 8.98 2.37 -7.93
CA GLU A 397 8.21 3.43 -8.58
C GLU A 397 7.91 4.59 -7.62
N LEU A 398 7.60 4.31 -6.35
CA LEU A 398 7.39 5.36 -5.34
C LEU A 398 8.68 6.15 -5.04
N VAL A 399 9.83 5.48 -4.96
CA VAL A 399 11.13 6.12 -4.77
C VAL A 399 11.43 7.07 -5.93
N ARG A 400 11.18 6.62 -7.17
CA ARG A 400 11.32 7.46 -8.38
C ARG A 400 10.42 8.68 -8.33
N ARG A 401 9.12 8.51 -8.05
CA ARG A 401 8.16 9.63 -7.97
C ARG A 401 8.47 10.59 -6.83
N HIS A 402 8.92 10.07 -5.69
CA HIS A 402 9.29 10.90 -4.55
C HIS A 402 10.56 11.72 -4.81
N ALA A 403 11.55 11.17 -5.52
CA ALA A 403 12.69 11.95 -5.99
C ALA A 403 12.25 13.10 -6.92
N LEU A 404 11.35 12.83 -7.86
CA LEU A 404 10.75 13.87 -8.70
C LEU A 404 9.92 14.89 -7.91
N TRP A 405 9.29 14.49 -6.80
CA TRP A 405 8.60 15.39 -5.88
C TRP A 405 9.60 16.29 -5.14
N ILE A 406 10.64 15.73 -4.55
CA ILE A 406 11.68 16.50 -3.85
C ILE A 406 12.28 17.55 -4.79
N ASN A 407 12.58 17.18 -6.03
CA ASN A 407 13.25 18.06 -7.00
C ASN A 407 12.33 19.09 -7.67
N SER A 408 11.00 18.91 -7.66
CA SER A 408 10.07 19.84 -8.32
C SER A 408 9.75 21.10 -7.52
N ALA A 409 10.46 21.34 -6.41
CA ALA A 409 10.33 22.55 -5.59
C ALA A 409 11.51 23.51 -5.78
N GLY A 410 12.39 23.23 -6.75
CA GLY A 410 13.45 24.13 -7.20
C GLY A 410 12.94 25.20 -8.14
#